data_AF-A0A2V5K7Z0-F1
#
_entry.id   AF-A0A2V5K7Z0-F1
#
_cell.length_a   1.000
_cell.length_b   1.000
_cell.length_c   1.000
_cell.angle_alpha   90.00
_cell.angle_beta   90.00
_cell.angle_gamma   90.00
#
_symmetry.space_group_name_H-M   'P 1'
#
loop_
_entity.id
_entity.type
_entity.pdbx_description
1 polymer ?
#
loop_
_entity_poly.entity_id
_entity_poly.type
_entity_poly.pdbx_seq_one_letter_code
_entity_poly.pdbx_strand_id
1 'polypeptide(L)'
;MNKWSIATLAILAGVKAFSLGWNPFAAASADKRLEEKLAALYEKNDMSVSSNPYDATKNNPDFESIVGLGIDALPGLHDKLAVSPDNGLHAYMLAIAIETIAKVNLKRAEATRWATAKEFEAVWTEHLRSVPASVEAIASDLALEPEQRRSKLVDLGIPALPFLMDHVESGEEPFFSAVVELTKHTAFEASPETDPKEWAARHKARLSDLKQYVLSR
;
A
#
# COMPACT_ATOMS: atom_id res chain seq x y z
N MET A 1 -27.23 52.25 28.27
CA MET A 1 -25.92 52.81 27.88
C MET A 1 -24.96 51.64 27.70
N ASN A 2 -24.82 51.20 26.44
CA ASN A 2 -23.60 51.19 25.61
C ASN A 2 -22.56 50.11 25.99
N LYS A 3 -22.51 48.98 25.23
CA LYS A 3 -21.64 48.66 24.06
C LYS A 3 -20.25 48.16 24.55
N TRP A 4 -19.63 47.03 24.18
CA TRP A 4 -19.38 46.32 22.90
C TRP A 4 -19.07 44.83 23.24
N SER A 5 -19.59 43.79 22.57
CA SER A 5 -19.23 43.13 21.29
C SER A 5 -17.88 42.37 21.22
N ILE A 6 -17.91 41.22 20.51
CA ILE A 6 -16.82 40.32 20.02
C ILE A 6 -16.52 39.12 20.96
N ALA A 7 -16.53 37.83 20.58
CA ALA A 7 -16.69 37.16 19.28
C ALA A 7 -17.36 35.78 19.46
N THR A 8 -18.25 35.49 18.53
CA THR A 8 -18.67 34.15 18.12
C THR A 8 -17.46 33.38 17.59
N LEU A 9 -17.16 32.19 18.13
CA LEU A 9 -16.37 31.19 17.40
C LEU A 9 -17.27 29.98 17.15
N ALA A 10 -17.83 29.96 15.94
CA ALA A 10 -18.44 28.78 15.37
C ALA A 10 -17.34 27.77 15.04
N ILE A 11 -17.32 26.62 15.70
CA ILE A 11 -16.75 25.41 15.10
C ILE A 11 -17.91 24.71 14.41
N LEU A 12 -18.34 25.31 13.31
CA LEU A 12 -19.15 24.68 12.29
C LEU A 12 -18.21 24.35 11.11
N ALA A 13 -17.25 23.46 11.35
CA ALA A 13 -16.55 22.79 10.27
C ALA A 13 -17.45 21.64 9.81
N GLY A 14 -18.40 21.98 8.94
CA GLY A 14 -19.11 21.00 8.15
C GLY A 14 -18.12 20.28 7.25
N VAL A 15 -17.68 19.09 7.67
CA VAL A 15 -17.18 18.10 6.73
C VAL A 15 -18.42 17.35 6.25
N LYS A 16 -18.95 17.76 5.11
CA LYS A 16 -19.73 16.85 4.25
C LYS A 16 -18.76 15.77 3.77
N ALA A 17 -18.48 14.78 4.62
CA ALA A 17 -17.92 13.50 4.19
C ALA A 17 -19.07 12.68 3.61
N PHE A 18 -19.51 13.07 2.41
CA PHE A 18 -20.26 12.18 1.55
C PHE A 18 -19.31 11.73 0.45
N SER A 19 -18.45 10.77 0.79
CA SER A 19 -17.78 9.91 -0.17
C SER A 19 -17.72 8.52 0.43
N LEU A 20 -18.34 7.58 -0.27
CA LEU A 20 -18.49 6.18 0.09
C LEU A 20 -17.18 5.58 0.62
N GLY A 21 -17.21 5.05 1.85
CA GLY A 21 -16.26 4.04 2.32
C GLY A 21 -15.14 4.49 3.27
N TRP A 22 -14.78 5.78 3.34
CA TRP A 22 -13.66 6.19 4.20
C TRP A 22 -14.06 6.10 5.68
N ASN A 23 -13.43 5.18 6.43
CA ASN A 23 -13.55 5.12 7.88
C ASN A 23 -12.34 5.80 8.56
N PRO A 24 -12.45 7.09 8.95
CA PRO A 24 -11.32 7.85 9.50
C PRO A 24 -10.80 7.27 10.81
N PHE A 25 -11.60 6.49 11.54
CA PHE A 25 -11.16 5.83 12.77
C PHE A 25 -10.25 4.62 12.49
N ALA A 26 -10.49 3.89 11.40
CA ALA A 26 -9.64 2.78 11.00
C ALA A 26 -8.25 3.29 10.57
N ALA A 27 -8.22 4.32 9.72
CA ALA A 27 -7.00 4.99 9.28
C ALA A 27 -6.19 5.56 10.48
N ALA A 28 -6.84 6.34 11.36
CA ALA A 28 -6.18 6.90 12.54
C ALA A 28 -5.62 5.83 13.50
N SER A 29 -6.27 4.67 13.58
CA SER A 29 -5.79 3.55 14.41
C SER A 29 -4.59 2.82 13.79
N ALA A 30 -4.54 2.72 12.46
CA ALA A 30 -3.41 2.16 11.72
C ALA A 30 -2.19 3.07 11.82
N ASP A 31 -2.38 4.39 11.68
CA ASP A 31 -1.33 5.38 11.82
C ASP A 31 -0.71 5.35 13.21
N LYS A 32 -1.52 5.30 14.28
CA LYS A 32 -0.99 5.22 15.65
C LYS A 32 -0.14 3.96 15.86
N ARG A 33 -0.61 2.80 15.40
CA ARG A 33 0.15 1.54 15.49
C ARG A 33 1.44 1.60 14.68
N LEU A 34 1.40 2.25 13.51
CA LEU A 34 2.57 2.47 12.67
C LEU A 34 3.60 3.37 13.39
N GLU A 35 3.17 4.49 13.98
CA GLU A 35 4.05 5.37 14.76
C GLU A 35 4.75 4.63 15.90
N GLU A 36 3.99 3.87 16.69
CA GLU A 36 4.52 3.07 17.80
C GLU A 36 5.60 2.08 17.33
N LYS A 37 5.35 1.40 16.20
CA LYS A 37 6.29 0.42 15.63
C LYS A 37 7.51 1.06 15.01
N LEU A 38 7.35 2.22 14.37
CA LEU A 38 8.48 2.98 13.82
C LEU A 38 9.36 3.55 14.91
N ALA A 39 8.78 4.04 16.01
CA ALA A 39 9.55 4.48 17.16
C ALA A 39 10.39 3.32 17.73
N ALA A 40 9.80 2.14 17.92
CA ALA A 40 10.51 0.95 18.38
C ALA A 40 11.60 0.51 17.40
N LEU A 41 11.34 0.59 16.08
CA LEU A 41 12.33 0.31 15.05
C LEU A 41 13.53 1.26 15.15
N TYR A 42 13.29 2.57 15.26
CA TYR A 42 14.33 3.59 15.24
C TYR A 42 15.17 3.61 16.51
N GLU A 43 14.57 3.39 17.67
CA GLU A 43 15.29 3.34 18.96
C GLU A 43 16.35 2.23 19.00
N LYS A 44 16.05 1.07 18.41
CA LYS A 44 16.93 -0.10 18.45
C LYS A 44 17.91 -0.20 17.28
N ASN A 45 17.65 0.53 16.20
CA ASN A 45 18.47 0.52 14.98
C ASN A 45 19.41 1.73 14.89
N ASP A 46 19.74 2.35 16.04
CA ASP A 46 20.75 3.38 16.15
C ASP A 46 22.16 2.77 15.97
N MET A 47 22.47 2.48 14.71
CA MET A 47 23.75 2.21 14.05
C MET A 47 24.88 1.49 14.83
N SER A 48 25.27 0.29 14.39
CA SER A 48 26.70 -0.12 14.48
C SER A 48 27.25 -1.25 13.58
N VAL A 49 26.49 -1.98 12.73
CA VAL A 49 27.08 -3.23 12.16
C VAL A 49 27.03 -3.45 10.64
N SER A 50 26.27 -2.70 9.83
CA SER A 50 26.30 -2.89 8.37
C SER A 50 25.99 -1.63 7.57
N SER A 51 26.74 -1.40 6.48
CA SER A 51 26.50 -0.36 5.48
C SER A 51 25.37 -0.71 4.51
N ASN A 52 24.82 -1.94 4.60
CA ASN A 52 23.75 -2.42 3.75
C ASN A 52 22.40 -2.34 4.50
N PRO A 53 21.45 -1.51 4.07
CA PRO A 53 20.16 -1.36 4.75
C PRO A 53 19.34 -2.66 4.80
N TYR A 54 19.57 -3.60 3.88
CA TYR A 54 18.93 -4.92 3.90
C TYR A 54 19.37 -5.80 5.07
N ASP A 55 20.55 -5.56 5.65
CA ASP A 55 20.98 -6.33 6.82
C ASP A 55 20.23 -5.89 8.07
N ALA A 56 19.82 -4.61 8.15
CA ALA A 56 18.98 -4.11 9.24
C ALA A 56 17.55 -4.65 9.19
N THR A 57 17.10 -5.20 8.05
CA THR A 57 15.74 -5.77 7.91
C THR A 57 15.69 -7.28 8.15
N LYS A 58 16.82 -7.99 8.12
CA LYS A 58 16.88 -9.45 8.30
C LYS A 58 16.76 -9.82 9.77
N ASN A 59 15.85 -10.76 10.10
CA ASN A 59 15.61 -11.25 11.47
C ASN A 59 15.37 -10.10 12.47
N ASN A 60 14.78 -9.00 12.00
CA ASN A 60 14.50 -7.83 12.81
C ASN A 60 13.00 -7.87 13.19
N PRO A 61 12.65 -8.25 14.43
CA PRO A 61 11.27 -8.41 14.83
C PRO A 61 10.49 -7.09 14.76
N ASP A 62 11.14 -5.94 14.97
CA ASP A 62 10.48 -4.64 14.87
C ASP A 62 10.14 -4.32 13.40
N PHE A 63 11.05 -4.63 12.46
CA PHE A 63 10.80 -4.51 11.02
C PHE A 63 9.69 -5.47 10.57
N GLU A 64 9.76 -6.74 10.97
CA GLU A 64 8.70 -7.72 10.71
C GLU A 64 7.36 -7.26 11.27
N SER A 65 7.37 -6.59 12.42
CA SER A 65 6.15 -6.05 13.03
C SER A 65 5.52 -4.92 12.21
N ILE A 66 6.31 -4.16 11.45
CA ILE A 66 5.85 -3.12 10.51
C ILE A 66 5.28 -3.80 9.26
N VAL A 67 6.01 -4.76 8.69
CA VAL A 67 5.51 -5.57 7.56
C VAL A 67 4.19 -6.26 7.92
N GLY A 68 4.07 -6.76 9.15
CA GLY A 68 2.87 -7.40 9.67
C GLY A 68 1.65 -6.49 9.83
N LEU A 69 1.80 -5.16 9.74
CA LEU A 69 0.65 -4.26 9.62
C LEU A 69 -0.09 -4.46 8.28
N GLY A 70 0.61 -4.98 7.27
CA GLY A 70 0.06 -5.27 5.97
C GLY A 70 -0.38 -4.02 5.22
N ILE A 71 -1.34 -4.19 4.32
CA ILE A 71 -1.68 -3.21 3.29
C ILE A 71 -2.23 -1.91 3.87
N ASP A 72 -2.84 -1.99 5.04
CA ASP A 72 -3.42 -0.86 5.76
C ASP A 72 -2.33 0.17 6.17
N ALA A 73 -1.05 -0.24 6.22
CA ALA A 73 0.08 0.65 6.54
C ALA A 73 0.74 1.31 5.33
N LEU A 74 0.43 0.89 4.09
CA LEU A 74 1.08 1.42 2.89
C LEU A 74 0.97 2.95 2.75
N PRO A 75 -0.20 3.59 2.98
CA PRO A 75 -0.31 5.04 2.89
C PRO A 75 0.59 5.77 3.89
N GLY A 76 0.53 5.38 5.17
CA GLY A 76 1.32 6.01 6.22
C GLY A 76 2.82 5.81 6.04
N LEU A 77 3.26 4.63 5.58
CA LEU A 77 4.66 4.37 5.25
C LEU A 77 5.14 5.24 4.08
N HIS A 78 4.33 5.35 3.03
CA HIS A 78 4.65 6.17 1.86
C HIS A 78 4.74 7.65 2.24
N ASP A 79 3.75 8.18 2.98
CA ASP A 79 3.72 9.58 3.37
C ASP A 79 4.93 9.94 4.26
N LYS A 80 5.33 9.04 5.17
CA LYS A 80 6.55 9.20 5.98
C LYS A 80 7.82 9.22 5.15
N LEU A 81 7.92 8.35 4.15
CA LEU A 81 9.06 8.34 3.25
C LEU A 81 9.13 9.61 2.40
N ALA A 82 7.99 10.09 1.92
CA ALA A 82 7.89 11.30 1.11
C ALA A 82 8.39 12.54 1.87
N VAL A 83 8.06 12.67 3.16
CA VAL A 83 8.51 13.80 4.00
C VAL A 83 9.88 13.62 4.64
N SER A 84 10.46 12.41 4.62
CA SER A 84 11.81 12.17 5.16
C SER A 84 12.84 13.03 4.42
N PRO A 85 13.61 13.91 5.09
CA PRO A 85 14.60 14.74 4.40
C PRO A 85 15.81 13.94 3.90
N ASP A 86 16.05 12.77 4.49
CA ASP A 86 17.30 12.03 4.32
C ASP A 86 17.13 10.71 3.56
N ASN A 87 18.22 10.26 2.94
CA ASN A 87 18.43 8.90 2.44
C ASN A 87 19.08 8.01 3.53
N GLY A 88 18.76 8.25 4.80
CA GLY A 88 19.31 7.49 5.92
C GLY A 88 18.73 6.07 6.01
N LEU A 89 19.32 5.26 6.90
CA LEU A 89 18.91 3.86 7.13
C LEU A 89 17.40 3.72 7.32
N HIS A 90 16.79 4.62 8.12
CA HIS A 90 15.35 4.61 8.37
C HIS A 90 14.52 4.78 7.09
N ALA A 91 14.90 5.68 6.19
CA ALA A 91 14.19 5.88 4.93
C ALA A 91 14.30 4.65 4.01
N TYR A 92 15.46 3.99 3.99
CA TYR A 92 15.61 2.71 3.29
C TYR A 92 14.73 1.61 3.89
N MET A 93 14.65 1.51 5.22
CA MET A 93 13.79 0.53 5.87
C MET A 93 12.31 0.77 5.54
N LEU A 94 11.86 2.04 5.47
CA LEU A 94 10.52 2.37 5.00
C LEU A 94 10.30 1.89 3.55
N ALA A 95 11.23 2.18 2.64
CA ALA A 95 11.16 1.73 1.25
C ALA A 95 11.08 0.20 1.14
N ILE A 96 11.94 -0.52 1.87
CA ILE A 96 11.94 -2.00 1.87
C ILE A 96 10.64 -2.54 2.47
N ALA A 97 10.10 -1.92 3.53
CA ALA A 97 8.81 -2.32 4.11
C ALA A 97 7.66 -2.14 3.11
N ILE A 98 7.62 -1.00 2.39
CA ILE A 98 6.61 -0.75 1.34
C ILE A 98 6.71 -1.82 0.25
N GLU A 99 7.91 -2.07 -0.28
CA GLU A 99 8.14 -3.07 -1.34
C GLU A 99 7.72 -4.47 -0.88
N THR A 100 8.02 -4.83 0.37
CA THR A 100 7.67 -6.12 0.99
C THR A 100 6.16 -6.27 1.20
N ILE A 101 5.51 -5.28 1.81
CA ILE A 101 4.06 -5.29 2.04
C ILE A 101 3.32 -5.32 0.70
N ALA A 102 3.74 -4.49 -0.25
CA ALA A 102 3.12 -4.40 -1.57
C ALA A 102 3.39 -5.62 -2.46
N LYS A 103 4.31 -6.51 -2.06
CA LYS A 103 4.76 -7.67 -2.84
C LYS A 103 5.17 -7.31 -4.27
N VAL A 104 5.86 -6.18 -4.41
CA VAL A 104 6.42 -5.76 -5.69
C VAL A 104 7.94 -5.94 -5.64
N ASN A 105 8.57 -6.09 -6.79
CA ASN A 105 10.03 -6.02 -6.91
C ASN A 105 10.38 -4.98 -7.98
N LEU A 106 10.50 -3.73 -7.56
CA LEU A 106 10.84 -2.61 -8.44
C LEU A 106 12.31 -2.68 -8.87
N LYS A 107 13.16 -3.44 -8.15
CA LYS A 107 14.56 -3.62 -8.55
C LYS A 107 14.77 -4.61 -9.70
N ARG A 108 13.74 -5.36 -10.09
CA ARG A 108 13.83 -6.40 -11.14
C ARG A 108 14.02 -5.80 -12.53
N ALA A 109 13.38 -4.68 -12.84
CA ALA A 109 13.53 -3.99 -14.12
C ALA A 109 14.50 -2.79 -13.96
N GLU A 110 15.34 -2.55 -14.96
CA GLU A 110 16.27 -1.42 -14.91
C GLU A 110 15.55 -0.08 -14.81
N ALA A 111 14.40 0.07 -15.49
CA ALA A 111 13.62 1.29 -15.50
C ALA A 111 13.02 1.68 -14.14
N THR A 112 12.83 0.72 -13.24
CA THR A 112 12.25 0.93 -11.90
C THR A 112 13.28 0.71 -10.79
N ARG A 113 14.54 0.45 -11.16
CA ARG A 113 15.62 0.21 -10.21
C ARG A 113 15.93 1.50 -9.47
N TRP A 114 15.99 1.40 -8.15
CA TRP A 114 16.30 2.49 -7.25
C TRP A 114 17.53 2.14 -6.39
N ALA A 115 18.41 3.12 -6.20
CA ALA A 115 19.58 3.06 -5.35
C ALA A 115 19.37 3.80 -4.03
N THR A 116 18.49 4.80 -4.00
CA THR A 116 18.20 5.61 -2.81
C THR A 116 16.73 5.56 -2.39
N ALA A 117 16.46 5.88 -1.12
CA ALA A 117 15.09 5.91 -0.60
C ALA A 117 14.22 6.98 -1.29
N LYS A 118 14.83 8.08 -1.74
CA LYS A 118 14.15 9.09 -2.58
C LYS A 118 13.90 8.63 -4.00
N GLU A 119 14.86 7.92 -4.61
CA GLU A 119 14.58 7.28 -5.89
C GLU A 119 13.45 6.27 -5.78
N PHE A 120 13.41 5.47 -4.70
CA PHE A 120 12.31 4.56 -4.43
C PHE A 120 10.97 5.29 -4.38
N GLU A 121 10.87 6.39 -3.64
CA GLU A 121 9.63 7.15 -3.53
C GLU A 121 9.13 7.63 -4.91
N ALA A 122 10.03 8.12 -5.76
CA ALA A 122 9.69 8.52 -7.11
C ALA A 122 9.21 7.35 -7.97
N VAL A 123 9.94 6.22 -8.00
CA VAL A 123 9.54 5.05 -8.80
C VAL A 123 8.30 4.36 -8.26
N TRP A 124 8.08 4.38 -6.94
CA TRP A 124 6.90 3.83 -6.29
C TRP A 124 5.66 4.66 -6.61
N THR A 125 5.77 5.99 -6.55
CA THR A 125 4.68 6.89 -6.96
C THR A 125 4.30 6.67 -8.42
N GLU A 126 5.28 6.55 -9.31
CA GLU A 126 5.01 6.27 -10.73
C GLU A 126 4.39 4.87 -10.93
N HIS A 127 4.90 3.87 -10.21
CA HIS A 127 4.31 2.53 -10.19
C HIS A 127 2.82 2.59 -9.84
N LEU A 128 2.45 3.24 -8.73
CA LEU A 128 1.06 3.38 -8.31
C LEU A 128 0.19 4.06 -9.37
N ARG A 129 0.67 5.14 -10.00
CA ARG A 129 -0.07 5.83 -11.08
C ARG A 129 -0.29 4.94 -12.29
N SER A 130 0.68 4.08 -12.61
CA SER A 130 0.61 3.19 -13.77
C SER A 130 -0.29 1.97 -13.56
N VAL A 131 -0.53 1.56 -12.30
CA VAL A 131 -1.23 0.31 -11.95
C VAL A 131 -2.61 0.19 -12.62
N PRO A 132 -3.52 1.19 -12.55
CA PRO A 132 -4.85 1.06 -13.13
C PRO A 132 -4.81 0.82 -14.64
N ALA A 133 -4.00 1.60 -15.36
CA ALA A 133 -3.85 1.47 -16.81
C ALA A 133 -3.15 0.16 -17.19
N SER A 134 -2.21 -0.30 -16.37
CA SER A 134 -1.50 -1.57 -16.59
C SER A 134 -2.42 -2.77 -16.42
N VAL A 135 -3.31 -2.77 -15.42
CA VAL A 135 -4.32 -3.82 -15.24
C VAL A 135 -5.23 -3.90 -16.47
N GLU A 136 -5.76 -2.76 -16.92
CA GLU A 136 -6.63 -2.72 -18.11
C GLU A 136 -5.91 -3.19 -19.38
N ALA A 137 -4.65 -2.76 -19.59
CA ALA A 137 -3.86 -3.17 -20.73
C ALA A 137 -3.60 -4.70 -20.73
N ILE A 138 -3.33 -5.27 -19.56
CA ILE A 138 -3.12 -6.73 -19.41
C ILE A 138 -4.43 -7.50 -19.59
N ALA A 139 -5.54 -6.95 -19.09
CA ALA A 139 -6.87 -7.54 -19.19
C ALA A 139 -7.36 -7.63 -20.64
N SER A 140 -7.18 -6.55 -21.39
CA SER A 140 -7.62 -6.42 -22.77
C SER A 140 -6.69 -7.08 -23.80
N ASP A 141 -5.49 -7.51 -23.40
CA ASP A 141 -4.56 -8.20 -24.28
C ASP A 141 -4.97 -9.67 -24.51
N LEU A 142 -5.64 -9.89 -25.64
CA LEU A 142 -6.10 -11.21 -26.09
C LEU A 142 -4.96 -12.12 -26.57
N ALA A 143 -3.76 -11.59 -26.80
CA ALA A 143 -2.61 -12.39 -27.20
C ALA A 143 -1.85 -12.98 -25.99
N LEU A 144 -2.15 -12.53 -24.77
CA LEU A 144 -1.54 -13.10 -23.56
C LEU A 144 -2.16 -14.45 -23.19
N GLU A 145 -1.29 -15.44 -23.06
CA GLU A 145 -1.65 -16.73 -22.47
C GLU A 145 -2.05 -16.55 -20.99
N PRO A 146 -2.97 -17.38 -20.45
CA PRO A 146 -3.48 -17.21 -19.09
C PRO A 146 -2.40 -17.12 -18.00
N GLU A 147 -1.35 -17.93 -18.11
CA GLU A 147 -0.21 -17.95 -17.19
C GLU A 147 0.59 -16.63 -17.25
N GLN A 148 0.87 -16.15 -18.46
CA GLN A 148 1.59 -14.90 -18.68
C GLN A 148 0.78 -13.70 -18.20
N ARG A 149 -0.53 -13.70 -18.44
CA ARG A 149 -1.47 -12.71 -17.91
C ARG A 149 -1.41 -12.70 -16.39
N ARG A 150 -1.56 -13.86 -15.72
CA ARG A 150 -1.46 -13.96 -14.26
C ARG A 150 -0.13 -13.43 -13.74
N SER A 151 0.99 -13.85 -14.32
CA SER A 151 2.32 -13.40 -13.90
C SER A 151 2.46 -11.86 -13.99
N LYS A 152 2.01 -11.25 -15.09
CA LYS A 152 2.04 -9.79 -15.26
C LYS A 152 1.16 -9.06 -14.25
N LEU A 153 -0.01 -9.60 -13.91
CA LEU A 153 -0.89 -9.03 -12.89
C LEU A 153 -0.26 -9.14 -11.49
N VAL A 154 0.36 -10.27 -11.17
CA VAL A 154 1.09 -10.47 -9.90
C VAL A 154 2.28 -9.51 -9.80
N ASP A 155 2.96 -9.22 -10.91
CA ASP A 155 4.09 -8.30 -10.94
C ASP A 155 3.73 -6.85 -10.59
N LEU A 156 2.45 -6.47 -10.72
CA LEU A 156 1.95 -5.16 -10.28
C LEU A 156 1.81 -5.05 -8.76
N GLY A 157 1.86 -6.18 -8.05
CA GLY A 157 1.75 -6.25 -6.60
C GLY A 157 0.33 -6.00 -6.07
N ILE A 158 0.24 -5.90 -4.75
CA ILE A 158 -1.01 -5.64 -4.02
C ILE A 158 -1.76 -4.39 -4.51
N PRO A 159 -1.13 -3.27 -4.91
CA PRO A 159 -1.84 -2.12 -5.44
C PRO A 159 -2.80 -2.42 -6.61
N ALA A 160 -2.59 -3.52 -7.35
CA ALA A 160 -3.48 -3.94 -8.43
C ALA A 160 -4.81 -4.54 -7.94
N LEU A 161 -4.85 -5.12 -6.73
CA LEU A 161 -6.02 -5.85 -6.21
C LEU A 161 -7.38 -5.15 -6.43
N PRO A 162 -7.57 -3.86 -6.08
CA PRO A 162 -8.87 -3.21 -6.27
C PRO A 162 -9.31 -3.10 -7.72
N PHE A 163 -8.38 -3.14 -8.68
CA PHE A 163 -8.67 -3.09 -10.10
C PHE A 163 -8.89 -4.49 -10.67
N LEU A 164 -8.17 -5.51 -10.15
CA LEU A 164 -8.45 -6.91 -10.47
C LEU A 164 -9.88 -7.31 -10.06
N MET A 165 -10.39 -6.76 -8.96
CA MET A 165 -11.74 -7.03 -8.49
C MET A 165 -12.83 -6.57 -9.45
N ASP A 166 -12.61 -5.47 -10.18
CA ASP A 166 -13.56 -5.01 -11.18
C ASP A 166 -13.76 -6.08 -12.29
N HIS A 167 -12.72 -6.87 -12.61
CA HIS A 167 -12.77 -8.02 -13.56
C HIS A 167 -13.21 -9.34 -12.92
N VAL A 168 -12.96 -9.55 -11.62
CA VAL A 168 -13.45 -10.75 -10.94
C VAL A 168 -14.98 -10.69 -10.81
N GLU A 169 -15.54 -9.52 -10.54
CA GLU A 169 -16.99 -9.33 -10.48
C GLU A 169 -17.68 -9.54 -11.84
N SER A 170 -16.98 -9.28 -12.96
CA SER A 170 -17.45 -9.55 -14.32
C SER A 170 -17.40 -11.03 -14.73
N GLY A 171 -16.72 -11.89 -13.94
CA GLY A 171 -16.67 -13.35 -14.13
C GLY A 171 -15.42 -13.85 -14.86
N GLU A 172 -14.33 -13.07 -14.89
CA GLU A 172 -13.10 -13.44 -15.56
C GLU A 172 -12.17 -14.26 -14.62
N GLU A 173 -12.30 -15.59 -14.66
CA GLU A 173 -11.54 -16.57 -13.84
C GLU A 173 -10.02 -16.32 -13.69
N PRO A 174 -9.25 -15.92 -14.73
CA PRO A 174 -7.80 -15.73 -14.60
C PRO A 174 -7.41 -14.66 -13.57
N PHE A 175 -8.26 -13.68 -13.30
CA PHE A 175 -7.95 -12.57 -12.39
C PHE A 175 -7.96 -13.01 -10.93
N PHE A 176 -8.84 -13.94 -10.56
CA PHE A 176 -8.88 -14.42 -9.18
C PHE A 176 -7.63 -15.24 -8.81
N SER A 177 -7.04 -15.95 -9.77
CA SER A 177 -5.77 -16.65 -9.54
C SER A 177 -4.61 -15.70 -9.18
N ALA A 178 -4.57 -14.49 -9.77
CA ALA A 178 -3.60 -13.46 -9.39
C ALA A 178 -3.87 -12.92 -7.98
N VAL A 179 -5.14 -12.84 -7.60
CA VAL A 179 -5.58 -12.39 -6.26
C VAL A 179 -5.17 -13.39 -5.19
N VAL A 180 -5.35 -14.69 -5.44
CA VAL A 180 -4.86 -15.76 -4.55
C VAL A 180 -3.35 -15.59 -4.31
N GLU A 181 -2.56 -15.44 -5.36
CA GLU A 181 -1.10 -15.29 -5.23
C GLU A 181 -0.72 -13.99 -4.48
N LEU A 182 -1.33 -12.87 -4.83
CA LEU A 182 -1.07 -11.57 -4.21
C LEU A 182 -1.48 -11.52 -2.74
N THR A 183 -2.43 -12.34 -2.31
CA THR A 183 -2.94 -12.32 -0.92
C THR A 183 -2.39 -13.45 -0.06
N LYS A 184 -1.63 -14.39 -0.64
CA LYS A 184 -0.95 -15.48 0.08
C LYS A 184 -0.12 -15.00 1.27
N HIS A 185 -0.22 -15.65 2.44
CA HIS A 185 0.49 -15.24 3.66
C HIS A 185 0.16 -13.82 4.15
N THR A 186 -1.05 -13.32 3.85
CA THR A 186 -1.55 -12.05 4.39
C THR A 186 -2.75 -12.30 5.30
N ALA A 187 -3.10 -11.31 6.13
CA ALA A 187 -4.29 -11.39 6.99
C ALA A 187 -5.64 -11.42 6.24
N PHE A 188 -5.63 -11.34 4.91
CA PHE A 188 -6.82 -11.34 4.06
C PHE A 188 -6.64 -12.28 2.85
N GLU A 189 -5.89 -13.36 3.04
CA GLU A 189 -5.61 -14.39 2.05
C GLU A 189 -6.88 -14.95 1.39
N ALA A 190 -6.87 -15.02 0.06
CA ALA A 190 -7.82 -15.80 -0.74
C ALA A 190 -7.25 -17.20 -0.99
N SER A 191 -8.11 -18.21 -1.14
CA SER A 191 -7.71 -19.53 -1.63
C SER A 191 -8.39 -19.86 -2.97
N PRO A 192 -7.84 -20.80 -3.76
CA PRO A 192 -8.44 -21.24 -5.02
C PRO A 192 -9.88 -21.77 -4.88
N GLU A 193 -10.25 -22.27 -3.70
CA GLU A 193 -11.58 -22.80 -3.39
C GLU A 193 -12.57 -21.73 -2.93
N THR A 194 -12.11 -20.49 -2.71
CA THR A 194 -12.94 -19.40 -2.24
C THR A 194 -13.80 -18.85 -3.37
N ASP A 195 -15.10 -18.60 -3.12
CA ASP A 195 -15.94 -17.89 -4.08
C ASP A 195 -15.39 -16.46 -4.31
N PRO A 196 -15.04 -16.09 -5.55
CA PRO A 196 -14.39 -14.82 -5.81
C PRO A 196 -15.24 -13.61 -5.43
N LYS A 197 -16.56 -13.69 -5.62
CA LYS A 197 -17.50 -12.59 -5.34
C LYS A 197 -17.73 -12.44 -3.84
N GLU A 198 -17.82 -13.56 -3.11
CA GLU A 198 -17.91 -13.54 -1.66
C GLU A 198 -16.65 -12.93 -1.03
N TRP A 199 -15.47 -13.31 -1.51
CA TRP A 199 -14.21 -12.75 -1.05
C TRP A 199 -14.15 -11.24 -1.29
N ALA A 200 -14.47 -10.78 -2.51
CA ALA A 200 -14.50 -9.36 -2.86
C ALA A 200 -15.47 -8.59 -1.96
N ALA A 201 -16.68 -9.12 -1.74
CA ALA A 201 -17.68 -8.50 -0.87
C ALA A 201 -17.20 -8.36 0.57
N ARG A 202 -16.55 -9.40 1.11
CA ARG A 202 -16.00 -9.41 2.48
C ARG A 202 -14.89 -8.39 2.69
N HIS A 203 -14.09 -8.11 1.65
CA HIS A 203 -12.94 -7.21 1.72
C HIS A 203 -13.15 -5.84 1.06
N LYS A 204 -14.38 -5.56 0.61
CA LYS A 204 -14.73 -4.36 -0.16
C LYS A 204 -14.26 -3.04 0.45
N ALA A 205 -14.41 -2.86 1.76
CA ALA A 205 -13.99 -1.62 2.44
C ALA A 205 -12.48 -1.40 2.31
N ARG A 206 -11.69 -2.42 2.66
CA ARG A 206 -10.23 -2.38 2.58
C ARG A 206 -9.74 -2.19 1.13
N LEU A 207 -10.38 -2.86 0.16
CA LEU A 207 -10.07 -2.68 -1.26
C LEU A 207 -10.39 -1.27 -1.73
N SER A 208 -11.50 -0.68 -1.25
CA SER A 208 -11.85 0.71 -1.55
C SER A 208 -10.80 1.69 -1.02
N ASP A 209 -10.34 1.50 0.22
CA ASP A 209 -9.29 2.34 0.81
C ASP A 209 -7.98 2.23 0.03
N LEU A 210 -7.60 1.01 -0.37
CA LEU A 210 -6.44 0.79 -1.23
C LEU A 210 -6.61 1.44 -2.61
N LYS A 211 -7.81 1.35 -3.22
CA LYS A 211 -8.13 1.99 -4.50
C LYS A 211 -7.96 3.51 -4.41
N GLN A 212 -8.50 4.12 -3.35
CA GLN A 212 -8.36 5.56 -3.11
C GLN A 212 -6.90 5.96 -2.92
N TYR A 213 -6.15 5.18 -2.13
CA TYR A 213 -4.72 5.40 -1.97
C TYR A 213 -4.00 5.40 -3.33
N VAL A 214 -4.20 4.38 -4.16
CA VAL A 214 -3.56 4.29 -5.49
C VAL A 214 -3.94 5.48 -6.39
N LEU A 215 -5.23 5.81 -6.46
CA LEU A 215 -5.74 6.88 -7.33
C LEU A 215 -5.40 8.30 -6.85
N SER A 216 -5.00 8.45 -5.60
CA SER A 216 -4.63 9.76 -5.02
C SER A 216 -3.19 10.19 -5.30
N ARG A 217 -2.38 9.34 -5.92
CA ARG A 217 -0.95 9.58 -6.14
C ARG A 217 -0.65 10.26 -7.46
#